data_AF-A0A524JMQ8-F1
#
_entry.id   AF-A0A524JMQ8-F1
#
_cell.length_a   1.000
_cell.length_b   1.000
_cell.length_c   1.000
_cell.angle_alpha   90.00
_cell.angle_beta   90.00
_cell.angle_gamma   90.00
#
_symmetry.space_group_name_H-M   'P 1'
#
loop_
_entity.id
_entity.type
_entity.pdbx_description
1 polymer ?
#
loop_
_entity_poly.entity_id
_entity_poly.type
_entity_poly.pdbx_seq_one_letter_code
_entity_poly.pdbx_strand_id
1 'polypeptide(L)' 'MNKQRLDILLVERNLAVSRNQAQALIMEGVVYVNGQKVDKAG' A
#
# COMPACT_ATOMS: atom_id res chain seq x y z
N MET A 1 12.94 14.07 -3.50
CA MET A 1 12.26 13.28 -2.46
C MET A 1 10.75 13.36 -2.69
N ASN A 2 10.20 12.52 -3.55
CA ASN A 2 8.76 12.46 -3.77
C ASN A 2 8.26 11.19 -3.11
N LYS A 3 7.69 11.31 -1.91
CA LYS A 3 7.17 10.16 -1.17
C LYS A 3 5.80 9.84 -1.77
N GLN A 4 5.73 8.88 -2.68
CA GLN A 4 4.46 8.40 -3.22
C GLN A 4 3.70 7.62 -2.14
N ARG A 5 2.38 7.78 -2.10
CA ARG A 5 1.54 7.02 -1.18
C ARG A 5 1.56 5.54 -1.55
N LEU A 6 1.60 4.68 -0.53
CA LEU A 6 1.69 3.24 -0.73
C LEU A 6 0.42 2.65 -1.39
N ASP A 7 -0.75 3.21 -1.11
CA ASP A 7 -2.02 2.78 -1.71
C ASP A 7 -2.06 3.04 -3.23
N ILE A 8 -1.51 4.17 -3.68
CA ILE A 8 -1.36 4.49 -5.11
C ILE A 8 -0.38 3.50 -5.75
N LEU A 9 0.75 3.28 -5.09
CA LEU A 9 1.83 2.44 -5.59
C LEU A 9 1.41 0.96 -5.76
N LEU A 10 0.54 0.46 -4.89
CA LEU A 10 -0.05 -0.87 -4.99
C LEU A 10 -0.93 -1.01 -6.24
N VAL A 11 -1.72 0.02 -6.56
CA VAL A 11 -2.57 0.02 -7.76
C VAL A 11 -1.73 0.14 -9.03
N GLU A 12 -0.75 1.05 -9.06
CA GLU A 12 0.15 1.22 -10.22
C GLU A 12 0.93 -0.05 -10.56
N ARG A 13 1.23 -0.88 -9.54
CA ARG A 13 1.89 -2.18 -9.70
C ARG A 13 0.93 -3.35 -9.95
N ASN A 14 -0.36 -3.10 -10.11
CA ASN A 14 -1.41 -4.13 -10.25
C ASN A 14 -1.45 -5.12 -9.07
N LEU A 15 -1.04 -4.68 -7.88
CA LEU A 15 -1.11 -5.47 -6.63
C LEU A 15 -2.46 -5.28 -5.92
N ALA A 16 -3.21 -4.24 -6.29
CA ALA A 16 -4.58 -4.01 -5.86
C ALA A 16 -5.40 -3.45 -7.03
N VAL A 17 -6.66 -3.86 -7.15
CA VAL A 17 -7.56 -3.46 -8.25
C VAL A 17 -8.12 -2.05 -8.07
N SER A 18 -8.00 -1.48 -6.86
CA SER A 18 -8.44 -0.12 -6.57
C SER A 18 -7.69 0.44 -5.36
N ARG A 19 -7.73 1.77 -5.20
CA ARG A 19 -7.14 2.44 -4.04
C ARG A 19 -7.80 2.00 -2.72
N ASN A 20 -9.11 1.77 -2.72
CA ASN A 20 -9.82 1.34 -1.51
C ASN A 20 -9.37 -0.06 -1.07
N GLN A 21 -9.18 -0.98 -2.02
CA GLN A 21 -8.62 -2.30 -1.71
C GLN A 21 -7.18 -2.18 -1.19
N ALA A 22 -6.35 -1.34 -1.83
CA ALA A 22 -4.98 -1.11 -1.38
C ALA A 22 -4.92 -0.59 0.07
N GLN A 23 -5.81 0.34 0.43
CA GLN A 23 -5.91 0.87 1.78
C GLN A 23 -6.35 -0.21 2.78
N ALA A 24 -7.33 -1.06 2.43
CA ALA A 24 -7.75 -2.18 3.27
C ALA A 24 -6.59 -3.14 3.55
N LEU A 25 -5.83 -3.54 2.52
CA LEU A 25 -4.65 -4.41 2.67
C LEU A 25 -3.57 -3.80 3.57
N ILE A 26 -3.35 -2.49 3.48
CA ILE A 26 -2.41 -1.78 4.37
C ILE A 26 -2.94 -1.77 5.81
N MET A 27 -4.23 -1.52 6.02
CA MET A 27 -4.85 -1.49 7.35
C MET A 27 -4.94 -2.88 8.01
N GLU A 28 -5.18 -3.93 7.22
CA GLU A 28 -5.06 -5.33 7.65
C GLU A 28 -3.61 -5.69 8.01
N GLY A 29 -2.66 -4.89 7.51
CA GLY A 29 -1.25 -5.02 7.84
C GLY A 29 -0.62 -6.24 7.19
N VAL A 30 -1.09 -6.60 5.99
CA VAL A 30 -0.55 -7.66 5.14
C VAL A 30 0.42 -7.13 4.09
N VAL A 31 0.63 -5.80 4.05
CA VAL A 31 1.56 -5.14 3.13
C VAL A 31 2.91 -4.93 3.81
N TYR A 32 3.97 -5.35 3.12
CA TYR A 32 5.36 -5.25 3.58
C TYR A 32 6.20 -4.46 2.58
N VAL A 33 7.06 -3.59 3.09
CA VAL A 33 8.05 -2.84 2.29
C VAL A 33 9.43 -3.15 2.87
N ASN A 34 10.33 -3.71 2.05
CA ASN A 34 11.66 -4.16 2.50
C ASN A 34 11.61 -5.12 3.70
N GLY A 35 10.61 -5.99 3.75
CA GLY A 35 10.40 -6.94 4.86
C GLY A 35 9.81 -6.33 6.14
N GLN A 36 9.53 -5.02 6.16
CA GLN A 36 8.88 -4.35 7.28
C GLN A 36 7.39 -4.18 7.01
N LYS A 37 6.56 -4.54 7.99
CA LYS A 37 5.09 -4.34 7.93
C LYS A 37 4.78 -2.85 7.90
N VAL A 38 3.87 -2.44 7.02
CA VAL A 38 3.38 -1.06 6.95
C VAL A 38 1.99 -0.99 7.57
N ASP A 39 1.81 -0.07 8.52
CA ASP A 39 0.58 0.13 9.29
C ASP A 39 -0.17 1.42 8.95
N LYS A 40 0.39 2.24 8.04
CA LYS A 40 -0.19 3.53 7.61
C LYS A 40 -0.34 3.60 6.09
N ALA A 41 -1.54 3.91 5.63
CA ALA A 41 -1.87 4.08 4.22
C ALA A 41 -1.51 5.46 3.64
N GLY A 42 -0.88 6.33 4.43
CA GLY A 42 -0.53 7.72 4.12
C GLY A 42 0.89 7.90 3.64
#